data_AF-A0A377ZBG8-F1
#
_entry.id   AF-A0A377ZBG8-F1
#
_cell.length_a   1.000
_cell.length_b   1.000
_cell.length_c   1.000
_cell.angle_alpha   90.00
_cell.angle_beta   90.00
_cell.angle_gamma   90.00
#
_symmetry.space_group_name_H-M   'P 1'
#
loop_
_entity.id
_entity.type
_entity.pdbx_description
1 polymer ?
#
loop_
_entity_poly.entity_id
_entity_poly.type
_entity_poly.pdbx_seq_one_letter_code
_entity_poly.pdbx_strand_id
1 'polypeptide(L)'
;MLLPVIMAGGTGSRLWPMSRELYPKQFLRLFGQNSMLQETITRLSGLEIHEPMVICNEEHRFLVAEQLRQLNKLSNNIILEPVGRNTAPAIALAALQATRHGDDPLMLVLAADHIINNQPVFHDAIRVAEQYADEGHLVTFGIVPNAPETGYGYIQRGVALTDSAHTPYQVARFVEKPDRERAEAYLASGEYYWNSGMFMFRAKKIPFRAGQIPPGYPRSLPGRGQCRR
;
A
#
# COMPACT_ATOMS: atom_id res chain seq x y z
N MET A 1 -7.16 10.08 -12.72
CA MET A 1 -7.07 10.28 -11.27
C MET A 1 -6.82 8.93 -10.60
N LEU A 2 -5.81 8.88 -9.72
CA LEU A 2 -5.43 7.69 -8.97
C LEU A 2 -6.33 7.49 -7.75
N LEU A 3 -6.62 6.26 -7.37
CA LEU A 3 -7.24 5.92 -6.09
C LEU A 3 -6.15 5.40 -5.12
N PRO A 4 -5.72 6.19 -4.12
CA PRO A 4 -4.83 5.69 -3.09
C PRO A 4 -5.55 4.67 -2.20
N VAL A 5 -4.93 3.52 -1.99
CA VAL A 5 -5.40 2.46 -1.10
C VAL A 5 -4.35 2.23 -0.04
N ILE A 6 -4.62 2.68 1.18
CA ILE A 6 -3.66 2.71 2.28
C ILE A 6 -3.93 1.55 3.24
N MET A 7 -2.94 0.67 3.35
CA MET A 7 -2.96 -0.53 4.18
C MET A 7 -2.50 -0.18 5.60
N ALA A 8 -3.45 -0.10 6.53
CA ALA A 8 -3.23 0.28 7.93
C ALA A 8 -3.59 -0.84 8.93
N GLY A 9 -3.47 -2.11 8.52
CA GLY A 9 -3.85 -3.29 9.32
C GLY A 9 -2.75 -3.93 10.16
N GLY A 10 -1.50 -3.49 10.06
CA GLY A 10 -0.39 -4.08 10.82
C GLY A 10 -0.48 -3.74 12.32
N THR A 11 -0.27 -4.72 13.22
CA THR A 11 -0.24 -4.47 14.68
C THR A 11 1.06 -3.81 15.15
N GLY A 12 2.11 -3.84 14.31
CA GLY A 12 3.39 -3.20 14.62
C GLY A 12 4.23 -3.90 15.67
N SER A 13 3.94 -5.16 16.02
CA SER A 13 4.56 -5.96 17.11
C SER A 13 6.09 -5.87 17.25
N ARG A 14 6.82 -5.56 16.17
CA ARG A 14 8.28 -5.34 16.15
C ARG A 14 8.76 -4.02 16.79
N LEU A 15 7.87 -3.07 17.07
CA LEU A 15 8.19 -1.77 17.68
C LEU A 15 7.76 -1.68 19.16
N TRP A 16 7.59 -2.81 19.83
CA TRP A 16 7.34 -2.83 21.26
C TRP A 16 8.52 -2.22 22.03
N PRO A 17 8.31 -1.34 23.04
CA PRO A 17 7.05 -0.98 23.69
C PRO A 17 6.31 0.22 23.05
N MET A 18 6.86 0.83 22.00
CA MET A 18 6.27 2.01 21.35
C MET A 18 4.93 1.69 20.66
N SER A 19 4.83 0.52 20.04
CA SER A 19 3.56 -0.01 19.53
C SER A 19 2.86 -0.90 20.55
N ARG A 20 1.58 -0.65 20.81
CA ARG A 20 0.70 -1.51 21.61
C ARG A 20 -0.38 -2.08 20.72
N GLU A 21 -1.03 -3.17 21.14
CA GLU A 21 -2.14 -3.80 20.40
C GLU A 21 -3.26 -2.80 20.05
N LEU A 22 -3.54 -1.87 20.98
CA LEU A 22 -4.48 -0.76 20.81
C LEU A 22 -3.88 0.50 20.19
N TYR A 23 -2.56 0.58 20.00
CA TYR A 23 -1.87 1.71 19.37
C TYR A 23 -0.79 1.22 18.40
N PRO A 24 -1.20 0.74 17.22
CA PRO A 24 -0.28 0.30 16.18
C PRO A 24 0.70 1.37 15.71
N LYS A 25 1.82 0.91 15.16
CA LYS A 25 2.94 1.76 14.74
C LYS A 25 2.58 2.85 13.73
N GLN A 26 1.64 2.58 12.83
CA GLN A 26 1.20 3.50 11.80
C GLN A 26 0.55 4.77 12.37
N PHE A 27 0.12 4.72 13.64
CA PHE A 27 -0.47 5.86 14.34
C PHE A 27 0.55 6.65 15.18
N LEU A 28 1.79 6.18 15.28
CA LEU A 28 2.86 6.84 16.02
C LEU A 28 3.48 7.99 15.22
N ARG A 29 3.82 9.05 15.93
CA ARG A 29 4.63 10.17 15.42
C ARG A 29 6.11 9.83 15.56
N LEU A 30 6.62 8.98 14.68
CA LEU A 30 8.02 8.56 14.75
C LEU A 30 8.96 9.60 14.13
N PHE A 31 8.48 10.37 13.16
CA PHE A 31 9.26 11.36 12.43
C PHE A 31 8.42 12.63 12.27
N GLY A 32 8.63 13.61 13.15
CA GLY A 32 7.96 14.91 13.07
C GLY A 32 6.60 14.99 13.78
N GLN A 33 5.69 15.77 13.20
CA GLN A 33 4.43 16.15 13.85
C GLN A 33 3.24 15.26 13.49
N ASN A 34 3.32 14.55 12.35
CA ASN A 34 2.25 13.68 11.86
C ASN A 34 2.53 12.20 12.20
N SER A 35 1.47 11.39 12.20
CA SER A 35 1.62 9.93 12.23
C SER A 35 2.14 9.38 10.91
N MET A 36 2.62 8.14 10.87
CA MET A 36 3.05 7.50 9.62
C MET A 36 1.91 7.40 8.59
N LEU A 37 0.68 7.12 9.04
CA LEU A 37 -0.51 7.15 8.18
C LEU A 37 -0.73 8.55 7.58
N GLN A 38 -0.63 9.59 8.41
CA GLN A 38 -0.80 10.97 7.95
C GLN A 38 0.32 11.40 7.00
N GLU A 39 1.56 10.99 7.24
CA GLU A 39 2.69 11.19 6.33
C GLU A 39 2.48 10.44 5.00
N THR A 40 1.89 9.25 5.03
CA THR A 40 1.56 8.46 3.84
C THR A 40 0.48 9.12 2.99
N ILE A 41 -0.48 9.80 3.60
CA ILE A 41 -1.50 10.57 2.89
C ILE A 41 -0.90 11.88 2.36
N THR A 42 -0.19 12.61 3.21
CA THR A 42 0.30 13.95 2.89
C THR A 42 1.36 13.92 1.79
N ARG A 43 2.20 12.87 1.71
CA ARG A 43 3.19 12.72 0.63
C ARG A 43 2.57 12.57 -0.76
N LEU A 44 1.27 12.31 -0.87
CA LEU A 44 0.56 12.26 -2.15
C LEU A 44 0.10 13.64 -2.63
N SER A 45 0.25 14.69 -1.80
CA SER A 45 -0.09 16.07 -2.17
C SER A 45 0.73 16.50 -3.39
N GLY A 46 0.04 16.99 -4.43
CA GLY A 46 0.66 17.32 -5.72
C GLY A 46 0.37 16.31 -6.83
N LEU A 47 -0.21 15.16 -6.51
CA LEU A 47 -0.72 14.19 -7.49
C LEU A 47 -2.23 14.34 -7.67
N GLU A 48 -2.73 13.99 -8.86
CA GLU A 48 -4.16 13.95 -9.15
C GLU A 48 -4.81 12.67 -8.61
N ILE A 49 -5.22 12.71 -7.34
CA ILE A 49 -5.77 11.58 -6.60
C ILE A 49 -7.24 11.79 -6.22
N HIS A 50 -8.01 10.70 -6.19
CA HIS A 50 -9.27 10.59 -5.47
C HIS A 50 -9.05 10.66 -3.95
N GLU A 51 -10.14 10.72 -3.20
CA GLU A 51 -10.06 10.56 -1.74
C GLU A 51 -9.41 9.21 -1.39
N PRO A 52 -8.44 9.17 -0.46
CA PRO A 52 -7.72 7.95 -0.14
C PRO A 52 -8.66 6.96 0.54
N MET A 53 -8.62 5.70 0.13
CA MET A 53 -9.29 4.59 0.79
C MET A 53 -8.34 3.98 1.83
N VAL A 54 -8.74 3.87 3.09
CA VAL A 54 -7.93 3.28 4.15
C VAL A 54 -8.52 1.96 4.60
N ILE A 55 -7.71 0.92 4.65
CA ILE A 55 -8.10 -0.40 5.14
C ILE A 55 -7.45 -0.63 6.50
N CYS A 56 -8.23 -0.91 7.53
CA CYS A 56 -7.72 -1.17 8.86
C CYS A 56 -8.56 -2.22 9.60
N ASN A 57 -8.03 -2.74 10.71
CA ASN A 57 -8.81 -3.59 11.60
C ASN A 57 -9.95 -2.78 12.26
N GLU A 58 -11.07 -3.43 12.54
CA GLU A 58 -12.23 -2.84 13.24
C GLU A 58 -11.85 -2.19 14.58
N GLU A 59 -10.90 -2.77 15.32
CA GLU A 59 -10.39 -2.23 16.58
C GLU A 59 -9.74 -0.84 16.43
N HIS A 60 -9.21 -0.52 15.25
CA HIS A 60 -8.52 0.75 14.98
C HIS A 60 -9.40 1.78 14.27
N ARG A 61 -10.69 1.49 14.07
CA ARG A 61 -11.62 2.34 13.29
C ARG A 61 -11.63 3.80 13.73
N PHE A 62 -11.63 4.04 15.05
CA PHE A 62 -11.72 5.39 15.61
C PHE A 62 -10.39 6.14 15.46
N LEU A 63 -9.26 5.44 15.57
CA LEU A 63 -7.93 6.04 15.38
C LEU A 63 -7.73 6.47 13.93
N VAL A 64 -8.07 5.61 12.97
CA VAL A 64 -8.01 5.96 11.55
C VAL A 64 -8.94 7.13 11.24
N ALA A 65 -10.19 7.08 11.72
CA ALA A 65 -11.15 8.15 11.48
C ALA A 65 -10.66 9.49 12.04
N GLU A 66 -10.10 9.50 13.25
CA GLU A 66 -9.57 10.72 13.85
C GLU A 66 -8.37 11.28 13.07
N GLN A 67 -7.44 10.43 12.61
CA GLN A 67 -6.30 10.89 11.82
C GLN A 67 -6.70 11.44 10.45
N LEU A 68 -7.67 10.81 9.79
CA LEU A 68 -8.26 11.33 8.56
C LEU A 68 -9.00 12.65 8.79
N ARG A 69 -9.69 12.78 9.93
CA ARG A 69 -10.40 14.01 10.30
C ARG A 69 -9.43 15.17 10.49
N GLN A 70 -8.30 14.94 11.17
CA GLN A 70 -7.24 15.94 11.35
C GLN A 70 -6.64 16.43 10.02
N LEU A 71 -6.67 15.60 8.98
CA LEU A 71 -6.24 15.97 7.62
C LEU A 71 -7.36 16.54 6.74
N ASN A 72 -8.61 16.65 7.24
CA ASN A 72 -9.79 16.95 6.44
C ASN A 72 -9.98 15.98 5.25
N LYS A 73 -9.66 14.69 5.45
CA LYS A 73 -9.79 13.60 4.47
C LYS A 73 -10.76 12.50 4.93
N LEU A 74 -11.44 12.68 6.06
CA LEU A 74 -12.43 11.73 6.55
C LEU A 74 -13.71 11.82 5.73
N SER A 75 -14.08 10.71 5.09
CA SER A 75 -15.36 10.55 4.39
C SER A 75 -15.87 9.11 4.61
N ASN A 76 -16.53 8.50 3.62
CA ASN A 76 -16.93 7.09 3.64
C ASN A 76 -15.82 6.19 3.05
N ASN A 77 -14.58 6.49 3.41
CA ASN A 77 -13.37 5.97 2.78
C ASN A 77 -12.58 4.98 3.66
N ILE A 78 -13.19 4.45 4.72
CA ILE A 78 -12.58 3.45 5.60
C ILE A 78 -13.22 2.08 5.37
N ILE A 79 -12.39 1.07 5.12
CA ILE A 79 -12.78 -0.33 5.04
C ILE A 79 -12.29 -1.02 6.32
N LEU A 80 -13.21 -1.65 7.04
CA LEU A 80 -12.93 -2.36 8.28
C LEU A 80 -12.75 -3.85 8.03
N GLU A 81 -11.63 -4.40 8.46
CA GLU A 81 -11.39 -5.84 8.46
C GLU A 81 -11.74 -6.39 9.84
N PRO A 82 -12.64 -7.39 9.94
CA PRO A 82 -12.97 -8.00 11.22
C PRO A 82 -11.80 -8.85 11.74
N VAL A 83 -11.01 -9.41 10.83
CA VAL A 83 -9.82 -10.20 11.12
C VAL A 83 -8.77 -9.86 10.06
N GLY A 84 -7.54 -9.58 10.48
CA GLY A 84 -6.44 -9.34 9.55
C GLY A 84 -6.10 -10.61 8.78
N ARG A 85 -6.22 -10.57 7.44
CA ARG A 85 -5.97 -11.73 6.56
C ARG A 85 -4.91 -11.47 5.50
N ASN A 86 -3.88 -10.70 5.86
CA ASN A 86 -2.78 -10.26 4.99
C ASN A 86 -3.23 -9.29 3.88
N THR A 87 -2.28 -8.87 3.05
CA THR A 87 -2.45 -7.77 2.09
C THR A 87 -3.39 -8.13 0.93
N ALA A 88 -3.36 -9.38 0.44
CA ALA A 88 -4.10 -9.77 -0.75
C ALA A 88 -5.64 -9.65 -0.63
N PRO A 89 -6.29 -10.20 0.43
CA PRO A 89 -7.74 -10.05 0.62
C PRO A 89 -8.17 -8.60 0.83
N ALA A 90 -7.36 -7.81 1.52
CA ALA A 90 -7.61 -6.39 1.75
C ALA A 90 -7.58 -5.60 0.43
N ILE A 91 -6.56 -5.80 -0.42
CA ILE A 91 -6.51 -5.23 -1.77
C ILE A 91 -7.73 -5.66 -2.60
N ALA A 92 -8.14 -6.93 -2.48
CA ALA A 92 -9.34 -7.47 -3.14
C ALA A 92 -10.62 -6.75 -2.75
N LEU A 93 -10.80 -6.48 -1.46
CA LEU A 93 -11.94 -5.74 -0.97
C LEU A 93 -11.94 -4.29 -1.46
N ALA A 94 -10.78 -3.63 -1.47
CA ALA A 94 -10.66 -2.27 -1.99
C ALA A 94 -11.02 -2.18 -3.48
N ALA A 95 -10.56 -3.12 -4.30
CA ALA A 95 -10.91 -3.15 -5.72
C ALA A 95 -12.40 -3.40 -5.95
N LEU A 96 -13.03 -4.31 -5.19
CA LEU A 96 -14.47 -4.54 -5.27
C LEU A 96 -15.26 -3.29 -4.86
N GLN A 97 -14.83 -2.61 -3.80
CA GLN A 97 -15.46 -1.36 -3.36
C GLN A 97 -15.29 -0.26 -4.43
N ALA A 98 -14.10 -0.15 -5.02
CA ALA A 98 -13.78 0.85 -6.04
C ALA A 98 -14.54 0.64 -7.36
N THR A 99 -14.89 -0.62 -7.69
CA THR A 99 -15.60 -0.98 -8.93
C THR A 99 -17.11 -1.13 -8.76
N ARG A 100 -17.64 -0.96 -7.53
CA ARG A 100 -19.04 -1.22 -7.17
C ARG A 100 -20.06 -0.44 -8.00
N HIS A 101 -19.68 0.74 -8.49
CA HIS A 101 -20.54 1.62 -9.27
C HIS A 101 -20.26 1.57 -10.79
N GLY A 102 -19.49 0.57 -11.26
CA GLY A 102 -19.13 0.39 -12.67
C GLY A 102 -17.78 1.00 -13.06
N ASP A 103 -17.21 1.82 -12.18
CA ASP A 103 -15.90 2.46 -12.34
C ASP A 103 -14.75 1.44 -12.44
N ASP A 104 -13.59 1.90 -12.93
CA ASP A 104 -12.35 1.14 -12.96
C ASP A 104 -11.15 2.06 -12.69
N PRO A 105 -11.05 2.61 -11.47
CA PRO A 105 -9.98 3.54 -11.15
C PRO A 105 -8.64 2.83 -11.11
N LEU A 106 -7.59 3.60 -11.38
CA LEU A 106 -6.23 3.12 -11.21
C LEU A 106 -5.87 3.15 -9.72
N MET A 107 -5.65 1.99 -9.11
CA MET A 107 -5.38 1.86 -7.67
C MET A 107 -3.88 1.99 -7.41
N LEU A 108 -3.50 2.83 -6.44
CA LEU A 108 -2.15 2.91 -5.87
C LEU A 108 -2.18 2.35 -4.45
N VAL A 109 -1.69 1.14 -4.26
CA VAL A 109 -1.62 0.47 -2.97
C VAL A 109 -0.35 0.88 -2.22
N LEU A 110 -0.53 1.36 -0.99
CA LEU A 110 0.53 1.89 -0.13
C LEU A 110 0.44 1.27 1.27
N ALA A 111 1.58 0.93 1.86
CA ALA A 111 1.61 0.60 3.29
C ALA A 111 1.68 1.88 4.13
N ALA A 112 0.90 1.96 5.21
CA ALA A 112 0.82 3.14 6.08
C ALA A 112 2.08 3.37 6.94
N ASP A 113 3.03 2.44 6.92
CA ASP A 113 4.19 2.34 7.80
C ASP A 113 5.53 2.47 7.06
N HIS A 114 5.52 2.92 5.80
CA HIS A 114 6.75 3.24 5.06
C HIS A 114 7.17 4.69 5.24
N ILE A 115 8.48 4.89 5.37
CA ILE A 115 9.11 6.20 5.39
C ILE A 115 9.72 6.43 4.00
N ILE A 116 9.31 7.51 3.35
CA ILE A 116 9.79 7.88 2.01
C ILE A 116 10.19 9.36 2.11
N ASN A 117 11.51 9.61 2.13
CA ASN A 117 12.04 10.97 2.37
C ASN A 117 12.13 11.82 1.10
N ASN A 118 12.25 11.19 -0.08
CA ASN A 118 12.38 11.90 -1.35
C ASN A 118 11.05 11.86 -2.11
N GLN A 119 10.16 12.81 -1.78
CA GLN A 119 8.84 12.91 -2.39
C GLN A 119 8.88 13.17 -3.91
N PRO A 120 9.76 14.05 -4.45
CA PRO A 120 9.85 14.23 -5.90
C PRO A 120 10.16 12.94 -6.66
N VAL A 121 11.16 12.17 -6.21
CA VAL A 121 11.51 10.88 -6.84
C VAL A 121 10.38 9.86 -6.73
N PHE A 122 9.67 9.85 -5.60
CA PHE A 122 8.49 8.99 -5.43
C PHE A 122 7.37 9.36 -6.41
N HIS A 123 7.13 10.65 -6.63
CA HIS A 123 6.13 11.12 -7.60
C HIS A 123 6.52 10.79 -9.04
N ASP A 124 7.81 10.91 -9.40
CA ASP A 124 8.30 10.49 -10.71
C ASP A 124 8.07 8.99 -10.93
N ALA A 125 8.36 8.16 -9.92
CA ALA A 125 8.11 6.72 -10.00
C ALA A 125 6.61 6.41 -10.16
N ILE A 126 5.73 7.15 -9.47
CA ILE A 126 4.27 7.02 -9.63
C ILE A 126 3.84 7.38 -11.04
N ARG A 127 4.30 8.51 -11.60
CA ARG A 127 3.96 8.94 -12.97
C ARG A 127 4.39 7.93 -14.03
N VAL A 128 5.57 7.33 -13.86
CA VAL A 128 6.01 6.24 -14.75
C VAL A 128 5.11 5.02 -14.58
N ALA A 129 4.82 4.62 -13.34
CA ALA A 129 3.95 3.47 -13.06
C ALA A 129 2.54 3.65 -13.63
N GLU A 130 1.99 4.87 -13.59
CA GLU A 130 0.67 5.19 -14.12
C GLU A 130 0.51 4.79 -15.59
N GLN A 131 1.53 5.09 -16.41
CA GLN A 131 1.53 4.79 -17.85
C GLN A 131 1.33 3.29 -18.11
N TYR A 132 2.15 2.44 -17.47
CA TYR A 132 2.07 0.99 -17.64
C TYR A 132 0.82 0.39 -17.00
N ALA A 133 0.39 0.93 -15.86
CA ALA A 133 -0.79 0.43 -15.19
C ALA A 133 -2.08 0.77 -15.96
N ASP A 134 -2.08 1.88 -16.73
CA ASP A 134 -3.15 2.23 -17.67
C ASP A 134 -3.20 1.33 -18.91
N GLU A 135 -2.04 0.90 -19.40
CA GLU A 135 -1.93 -0.20 -20.38
C GLU A 135 -2.35 -1.56 -19.77
N GLY A 136 -2.58 -1.57 -18.46
CA GLY A 136 -3.16 -2.66 -17.72
C GLY A 136 -2.14 -3.70 -17.26
N HIS A 137 -0.91 -3.26 -17.02
CA HIS A 137 0.08 -4.03 -16.27
C HIS A 137 -0.17 -3.94 -14.75
N LEU A 138 0.32 -4.94 -14.03
CA LEU A 138 0.47 -4.88 -12.57
C LEU A 138 1.88 -4.35 -12.28
N VAL A 139 1.97 -3.13 -11.78
CA VAL A 139 3.24 -2.47 -11.48
C VAL A 139 3.55 -2.65 -9.99
N THR A 140 4.83 -2.87 -9.68
CA THR A 140 5.38 -2.90 -8.33
C THR A 140 6.59 -1.97 -8.25
N PHE A 141 6.93 -1.52 -7.05
CA PHE A 141 8.04 -0.60 -6.83
C PHE A 141 9.19 -1.32 -6.13
N GLY A 142 10.33 -1.41 -6.80
CA GLY A 142 11.56 -1.99 -6.26
C GLY A 142 12.42 -0.95 -5.54
N ILE A 143 13.02 -1.34 -4.41
CA ILE A 143 14.01 -0.53 -3.69
C ILE A 143 15.38 -1.16 -3.90
N VAL A 144 16.39 -0.35 -4.23
CA VAL A 144 17.78 -0.83 -4.36
C VAL A 144 18.25 -1.35 -2.99
N PRO A 145 18.60 -2.64 -2.86
CA PRO A 145 19.05 -3.21 -1.60
C PRO A 145 20.41 -2.62 -1.21
N ASN A 146 20.59 -2.32 0.08
CA ASN A 146 21.89 -1.93 0.64
C ASN A 146 22.45 -2.96 1.65
N ALA A 147 21.69 -4.03 1.90
CA ALA A 147 22.04 -5.13 2.78
C ALA A 147 21.34 -6.42 2.34
N PRO A 148 21.84 -7.60 2.71
CA PRO A 148 21.22 -8.88 2.34
C PRO A 148 20.07 -9.25 3.30
N GLU A 149 19.01 -8.44 3.35
CA GLU A 149 17.91 -8.67 4.31
C GLU A 149 17.04 -9.87 4.00
N THR A 150 16.87 -10.78 4.94
CA THR A 150 16.08 -12.01 4.78
C THR A 150 14.61 -11.84 5.14
N GLY A 151 14.25 -10.71 5.79
CA GLY A 151 12.89 -10.40 6.18
C GLY A 151 12.02 -9.81 5.06
N TYR A 152 12.62 -9.47 3.91
CA TYR A 152 11.96 -8.83 2.77
C TYR A 152 11.73 -9.79 1.62
N GLY A 153 10.74 -9.47 0.78
CA GLY A 153 10.63 -10.02 -0.55
C GLY A 153 11.63 -9.35 -1.50
N TYR A 154 12.12 -10.10 -2.48
CA TYR A 154 12.97 -9.62 -3.56
C TYR A 154 12.28 -9.76 -4.90
N ILE A 155 12.60 -8.84 -5.80
CA ILE A 155 12.10 -8.76 -7.18
C ILE A 155 13.32 -8.84 -8.07
N GLN A 156 13.43 -9.89 -8.89
CA GLN A 156 14.45 -9.93 -9.93
C GLN A 156 13.95 -9.11 -11.12
N ARG A 157 14.74 -8.13 -11.56
CA ARG A 157 14.46 -7.43 -12.82
C ARG A 157 14.72 -8.36 -14.00
N GLY A 158 13.84 -8.27 -14.99
CA GLY A 158 13.98 -8.90 -16.30
C GLY A 158 14.40 -7.87 -17.33
N VAL A 159 13.78 -7.93 -18.50
CA VAL A 159 14.10 -7.06 -19.64
C VAL A 159 13.64 -5.63 -19.37
N ALA A 160 14.49 -4.65 -19.69
CA ALA A 160 14.15 -3.24 -19.67
C ALA A 160 13.07 -2.94 -20.72
N LEU A 161 12.07 -2.14 -20.35
CA LEU A 161 11.00 -1.76 -21.28
C LEU A 161 11.36 -0.55 -22.15
N THR A 162 12.35 0.24 -21.74
CA THR A 162 12.83 1.43 -22.46
C THR A 162 14.35 1.57 -22.31
N ASP A 163 14.98 2.41 -23.14
CA ASP A 163 16.41 2.72 -23.05
C ASP A 163 16.72 3.96 -22.18
N SER A 164 15.83 4.30 -21.23
CA SER A 164 15.97 5.47 -20.37
C SER A 164 16.68 5.17 -19.05
N ALA A 165 17.32 6.17 -18.44
CA ALA A 165 18.00 6.05 -17.15
C ALA A 165 17.07 5.61 -15.99
N HIS A 166 15.75 5.84 -16.13
CA HIS A 166 14.72 5.42 -15.19
C HIS A 166 13.77 4.39 -15.83
N THR A 167 14.31 3.49 -16.65
CA THR A 167 13.49 2.48 -17.32
C THR A 167 12.81 1.56 -16.31
N PRO A 168 11.51 1.28 -16.47
CA PRO A 168 10.88 0.15 -15.83
C PRO A 168 11.39 -1.16 -16.45
N TYR A 169 11.25 -2.23 -15.68
CA TYR A 169 11.66 -3.57 -16.06
C TYR A 169 10.47 -4.51 -15.97
N GLN A 170 10.45 -5.52 -16.84
CA GLN A 170 9.62 -6.69 -16.59
C GLN A 170 10.08 -7.37 -15.29
N VAL A 171 9.15 -7.92 -14.52
CA VAL A 171 9.52 -8.74 -13.35
C VAL A 171 9.82 -10.15 -13.82
N ALA A 172 11.06 -10.62 -13.66
CA ALA A 172 11.43 -11.98 -13.99
C ALA A 172 10.91 -12.98 -12.94
N ARG A 173 11.02 -12.62 -11.65
CA ARG A 173 10.48 -13.43 -10.54
C ARG A 173 10.34 -12.62 -9.25
N PHE A 174 9.43 -13.09 -8.39
CA PHE A 174 9.33 -12.70 -6.99
C PHE A 174 9.88 -13.81 -6.09
N VAL A 175 10.64 -13.43 -5.08
CA VAL A 175 11.19 -14.34 -4.06
C VAL A 175 10.84 -13.79 -2.70
N GLU A 176 10.04 -14.50 -1.92
CA GLU A 176 9.67 -14.06 -0.57
C GLU A 176 10.66 -14.62 0.46
N LYS A 177 11.29 -13.73 1.23
CA LYS A 177 12.11 -14.07 2.41
C LYS A 177 13.17 -15.16 2.15
N PRO A 178 14.16 -14.87 1.29
CA PRO A 178 15.26 -15.81 1.04
C PRO A 178 16.09 -16.07 2.31
N ASP A 179 16.82 -17.19 2.31
CA ASP A 179 17.90 -17.40 3.27
C ASP A 179 19.04 -16.37 3.08
N ARG A 180 19.96 -16.32 4.04
CA ARG A 180 21.05 -15.33 4.05
C ARG A 180 21.95 -15.46 2.82
N GLU A 181 22.32 -16.68 2.46
CA GLU A 181 23.20 -16.97 1.32
C GLU A 181 22.60 -16.45 0.01
N ARG A 182 21.31 -16.71 -0.23
CA ARG A 182 20.60 -16.17 -1.40
C ARG A 182 20.48 -14.66 -1.36
N ALA A 183 20.20 -14.06 -0.20
CA ALA A 183 20.12 -12.61 -0.07
C ALA A 183 21.46 -11.92 -0.40
N GLU A 184 22.59 -12.52 0.02
CA GLU A 184 23.94 -12.07 -0.33
C GLU A 184 24.21 -12.19 -1.84
N ALA A 185 23.83 -13.32 -2.45
CA ALA A 185 23.96 -13.51 -3.89
C ALA A 185 23.10 -12.49 -4.69
N TYR A 186 21.89 -12.19 -4.22
CA TYR A 186 21.00 -11.21 -4.84
C TYR A 186 21.59 -9.81 -4.79
N LEU A 187 22.11 -9.40 -3.64
CA LEU A 187 22.80 -8.12 -3.47
C LEU A 187 24.03 -8.03 -4.40
N ALA A 188 24.85 -9.08 -4.43
CA ALA A 188 26.06 -9.12 -5.26
C ALA A 188 25.77 -9.06 -6.77
N SER A 189 24.64 -9.61 -7.21
CA SER A 189 24.26 -9.58 -8.63
C SER A 189 23.84 -8.21 -9.15
N GLY A 190 23.30 -7.33 -8.29
CA GLY A 190 22.68 -6.07 -8.71
C GLY A 190 21.41 -6.22 -9.57
N GLU A 191 20.87 -7.44 -9.69
CA GLU A 191 19.65 -7.72 -10.47
C GLU A 191 18.38 -7.78 -9.62
N TYR A 192 18.52 -7.65 -8.30
CA TYR A 192 17.40 -7.78 -7.37
C TYR A 192 17.13 -6.48 -6.63
N TYR A 193 15.84 -6.24 -6.42
CA TYR A 193 15.32 -5.12 -5.66
C TYR A 193 14.49 -5.65 -4.50
N TRP A 194 14.47 -4.94 -3.38
CA TRP A 194 13.49 -5.24 -2.34
C TRP A 194 12.09 -4.89 -2.82
N ASN A 195 11.14 -5.77 -2.53
CA ASN A 195 9.73 -5.51 -2.73
C ASN A 195 9.28 -4.46 -1.70
N SER A 196 8.92 -3.27 -2.17
CA SER A 196 8.39 -2.21 -1.31
C SER A 196 7.00 -2.51 -0.77
N GLY A 197 6.29 -3.55 -1.25
CA GLY A 197 4.89 -3.79 -0.89
C GLY A 197 3.91 -2.75 -1.46
N MET A 198 4.36 -1.83 -2.30
CA MET A 198 3.53 -0.92 -3.07
C MET A 198 3.21 -1.51 -4.44
N PHE A 199 1.98 -1.31 -4.89
CA PHE A 199 1.50 -1.82 -6.17
C PHE A 199 0.62 -0.80 -6.87
N MET A 200 0.62 -0.82 -8.20
CA MET A 200 -0.28 0.01 -9.00
C MET A 200 -0.90 -0.81 -10.14
N PHE A 201 -2.23 -0.80 -10.24
CA PHE A 201 -2.98 -1.54 -11.26
C PHE A 201 -4.43 -1.06 -11.34
N ARG A 202 -5.09 -1.32 -12.47
CA ARG A 202 -6.53 -1.06 -12.65
C ARG A 202 -7.36 -1.99 -11.77
N ALA A 203 -8.36 -1.44 -11.07
CA ALA A 203 -9.16 -2.18 -10.09
C ALA A 203 -9.79 -3.48 -10.66
N LYS A 204 -10.24 -3.47 -11.91
CA LYS A 204 -10.79 -4.67 -12.60
C LYS A 204 -9.73 -5.72 -12.94
N LYS A 205 -8.44 -5.35 -13.02
CA LYS A 205 -7.32 -6.26 -13.26
C LYS A 205 -6.71 -6.82 -11.97
N ILE A 206 -7.48 -6.88 -10.90
CA ILE A 206 -6.95 -7.35 -9.63
C ILE A 206 -6.33 -8.75 -9.75
N PRO A 207 -5.08 -8.96 -9.32
CA PRO A 207 -4.41 -10.26 -9.42
C PRO A 207 -5.03 -11.35 -8.52
N PHE A 208 -5.91 -10.98 -7.59
CA PHE A 208 -6.52 -11.87 -6.61
C PHE A 208 -7.97 -12.18 -6.99
N ARG A 209 -8.29 -13.46 -7.21
CA ARG A 209 -9.66 -13.87 -7.56
C ARG A 209 -10.61 -13.67 -6.37
N ALA A 210 -11.81 -13.15 -6.65
CA ALA A 210 -12.86 -12.90 -5.64
C ALA A 210 -13.22 -14.12 -4.76
N GLY A 211 -13.00 -15.35 -5.24
CA GLY A 211 -13.16 -16.58 -4.45
C GLY A 211 -12.14 -16.78 -3.31
N GLN A 212 -11.14 -15.90 -3.19
CA GLN A 212 -10.17 -15.88 -2.10
C GLN A 212 -10.53 -14.88 -1.00
N ILE A 213 -11.65 -14.15 -1.12
CA ILE A 213 -12.17 -13.29 -0.06
C ILE A 213 -13.02 -14.16 0.87
N PRO A 214 -12.58 -14.42 2.11
CA PRO A 214 -13.31 -15.30 3.01
C PRO A 214 -14.64 -14.67 3.46
N PRO A 215 -15.65 -15.50 3.77
CA PRO A 215 -16.93 -15.03 4.29
C PRO A 215 -16.73 -14.24 5.59
N GLY A 216 -17.44 -13.10 5.72
CA GLY A 216 -17.42 -12.25 6.92
C GLY A 216 -16.89 -10.82 6.73
N TYR A 217 -16.34 -10.46 5.56
CA TYR A 217 -15.91 -9.08 5.30
C TYR A 217 -17.12 -8.12 5.17
N PRO A 218 -17.14 -7.00 5.93
CA PRO A 218 -18.22 -6.04 5.85
C PRO A 218 -18.18 -5.27 4.52
N ARG A 219 -19.34 -5.19 3.86
CA ARG A 219 -19.55 -4.43 2.62
C ARG A 219 -19.79 -2.95 2.94
N SER A 220 -18.77 -2.23 3.39
CA SER A 220 -18.83 -0.81 3.81
C SER A 220 -19.80 -0.51 4.97
N LEU A 221 -19.51 0.55 5.74
CA LEU A 221 -20.41 1.00 6.81
C LEU A 221 -21.74 1.50 6.22
N PRO A 222 -22.90 1.25 6.86
CA PRO A 222 -24.12 1.94 6.51
C PRO A 222 -23.95 3.44 6.78
N GLY A 223 -24.24 4.26 5.76
CA GLY A 223 -24.15 5.71 5.85
C GLY A 223 -25.04 6.29 6.95
N ARG A 224 -24.48 7.26 7.69
CA ARG A 224 -25.14 8.22 8.57
C ARG A 224 -26.19 7.66 9.54
N GLY A 225 -25.73 7.23 10.72
CA GLY A 225 -26.52 7.32 11.94
C GLY A 225 -26.26 8.65 12.64
N GLN A 226 -27.31 9.46 12.82
CA GLN A 226 -27.30 10.71 13.57
C GLN A 226 -26.69 10.51 14.97
N CYS A 227 -25.50 11.06 15.23
CA CYS A 227 -25.13 11.41 16.60
C CYS A 227 -25.96 12.62 17.00
N ARG A 228 -27.09 12.36 17.65
CA ARG A 228 -27.83 13.36 18.42
C ARG A 228 -27.01 13.74 19.65
N ARG A 229 -26.74 15.05 19.74
CA ARG A 229 -26.39 15.90 20.91
C ARG A 229 -25.33 15.41 21.87
#